data_AF-A0A6F9BP45-F1
#
_entry.id   AF-A0A6F9BP45-F1
#
_cell.length_a   1.000
_cell.length_b   1.000
_cell.length_c   1.000
_cell.angle_alpha   90.00
_cell.angle_beta   90.00
_cell.angle_gamma   90.00
#
_symmetry.space_group_name_H-M   'P 1'
#
loop_
_entity.id
_entity.type
_entity.pdbx_description
1 polymer ?
#
loop_
_entity_poly.entity_id
_entity_poly.type
_entity_poly.pdbx_seq_one_letter_code
_entity_poly.pdbx_strand_id
1 'polypeptide(L)'
;MNNCIVNVITLCIVLQVNCALDFDKTRTTYSAKIFGFSWENCGKPDDPAVLKILALSPDPITVPGDLTASASGTTTVELAAPLAVNVTLEKEVAGFWVKVPCLEEIGSCHYTDGCDLLNQLIPPGTDCPEPLHTYGIPCHCPFKASDFYLPDIDLPYWLTNGHYRVQGVLGAVGKELGCLKITFAVHSNN
;
A
#
# COMPACT_ATOMS: atom_id res chain seq x y z
N MET A 1 -48.34 59.39 10.84
CA MET A 1 -47.47 58.41 11.53
C MET A 1 -48.31 57.19 11.86
N ASN A 2 -48.42 56.23 10.92
CA ASN A 2 -48.92 54.84 11.07
C ASN A 2 -49.15 54.12 9.73
N ASN A 3 -49.12 54.82 8.58
CA ASN A 3 -49.36 54.18 7.26
C ASN A 3 -48.10 53.86 6.42
N CYS A 4 -46.89 54.16 6.89
CA CYS A 4 -45.65 53.74 6.20
C CYS A 4 -45.01 52.48 6.80
N ILE A 5 -45.43 52.04 7.99
CA ILE A 5 -44.88 50.84 8.65
C ILE A 5 -45.62 49.58 8.17
N VAL A 6 -46.92 49.66 7.89
CA VAL A 6 -47.73 48.49 7.48
C VAL A 6 -47.46 48.06 6.04
N ASN A 7 -47.06 48.96 5.13
CA ASN A 7 -46.78 48.61 3.73
C ASN A 7 -45.38 48.02 3.47
N VAL A 8 -44.46 48.10 4.43
CA VAL A 8 -43.13 47.46 4.30
C VAL A 8 -43.16 46.01 4.83
N ILE A 9 -44.04 45.71 5.79
CA ILE A 9 -44.16 44.36 6.36
C ILE A 9 -44.85 43.40 5.37
N THR A 10 -45.79 43.88 4.57
CA THR A 10 -46.50 43.05 3.58
C THR A 10 -45.68 42.72 2.33
N LEU A 11 -44.51 43.35 2.12
CA LEU A 11 -43.63 43.04 0.99
C LEU A 11 -42.46 42.09 1.34
N CYS A 12 -42.24 41.76 2.63
CA CYS A 12 -41.24 40.77 3.02
C CYS A 12 -41.79 39.33 3.05
N ILE A 13 -43.11 39.14 3.14
CA ILE A 13 -43.69 37.79 3.26
C ILE A 13 -43.80 37.07 1.90
N VAL A 14 -43.75 37.80 0.78
CA VAL A 14 -43.85 37.19 -0.57
C VAL A 14 -42.49 36.74 -1.14
N LEU A 15 -41.37 36.93 -0.41
CA LEU A 15 -40.03 36.50 -0.83
C LEU A 15 -39.53 35.23 -0.12
N GLN A 16 -40.36 34.53 0.66
CA GLN A 16 -39.96 33.35 1.43
C GLN A 16 -40.48 32.02 0.86
N VAL A 17 -41.11 31.98 -0.32
CA VAL A 17 -41.72 30.75 -0.86
C VAL A 17 -41.08 30.22 -2.16
N ASN A 18 -39.97 30.81 -2.62
CA ASN A 18 -39.19 30.29 -3.76
C ASN A 18 -37.80 29.78 -3.37
N CYS A 19 -37.68 29.10 -2.22
CA CYS A 19 -36.49 28.28 -1.90
C CYS A 19 -36.84 26.79 -1.81
N ALA A 20 -37.82 26.34 -2.59
CA ALA A 20 -38.02 24.95 -2.89
C ALA A 20 -38.14 24.84 -4.41
N LEU A 21 -37.37 23.92 -5.03
CA LEU A 21 -37.26 23.67 -6.47
C LEU A 21 -36.42 24.76 -7.18
N ASP A 22 -35.17 24.61 -7.60
CA ASP A 22 -34.38 23.45 -8.03
C ASP A 22 -32.96 23.57 -7.46
N PHE A 23 -32.66 22.80 -6.42
CA PHE A 23 -31.31 22.28 -6.29
C PHE A 23 -31.37 20.92 -6.96
N ASP A 24 -31.15 20.91 -8.28
CA ASP A 24 -30.75 19.69 -8.97
C ASP A 24 -29.44 19.27 -8.32
N LYS A 25 -29.61 18.48 -7.26
CA LYS A 25 -28.56 17.77 -6.58
C LYS A 25 -28.09 16.78 -7.62
N THR A 26 -27.18 17.24 -8.46
CA THR A 26 -26.10 16.42 -8.99
C THR A 26 -25.48 15.76 -7.77
N ARG A 27 -26.08 14.64 -7.37
CA ARG A 27 -25.36 13.52 -6.81
C ARG A 27 -24.42 13.12 -7.93
N THR A 28 -23.34 13.88 -8.08
CA THR A 28 -22.06 13.26 -8.30
C THR A 28 -21.96 12.30 -7.11
N THR A 29 -22.40 11.07 -7.32
CA THR A 29 -21.80 9.93 -6.67
C THR A 29 -20.32 10.07 -7.00
N TYR A 30 -19.61 10.87 -6.20
CA TYR A 30 -18.24 10.59 -5.88
C TYR A 30 -18.34 9.20 -5.27
N SER A 31 -18.27 8.20 -6.15
CA SER A 31 -17.78 6.89 -5.78
C SER A 31 -16.45 7.24 -5.16
N ALA A 32 -16.41 7.35 -3.83
CA ALA A 32 -15.17 7.41 -3.11
C ALA A 32 -14.44 6.17 -3.63
N LYS A 33 -13.42 6.38 -4.46
CA LYS A 33 -12.55 5.31 -4.92
C LYS A 33 -12.23 4.52 -3.66
N ILE A 34 -12.72 3.29 -3.59
CA ILE A 34 -12.46 2.40 -2.48
C ILE A 34 -10.93 2.29 -2.48
N PHE A 35 -10.29 2.88 -1.46
CA PHE A 35 -8.84 2.90 -1.31
C PHE A 35 -8.42 1.49 -0.96
N GLY A 36 -8.28 0.66 -1.98
CA GLY A 36 -7.70 -0.64 -1.83
C GLY A 36 -6.19 -0.47 -1.87
N PHE A 37 -5.59 -0.32 -3.05
CA PHE A 37 -4.14 -0.30 -3.25
C PHE A 37 -3.56 1.10 -3.48
N SER A 38 -2.49 1.45 -2.77
CA SER A 38 -1.64 2.61 -3.05
C SER A 38 -0.21 2.38 -2.54
N TRP A 39 0.76 3.13 -3.05
CA TRP A 39 2.14 3.02 -2.60
C TRP A 39 2.92 4.33 -2.81
N GLU A 40 3.99 4.52 -2.03
CA GLU A 40 4.90 5.66 -2.16
C GLU A 40 6.31 5.30 -1.67
N ASN A 41 7.34 5.92 -2.27
CA ASN A 41 8.67 5.91 -1.66
C ASN A 41 8.68 6.88 -0.47
N CYS A 42 9.00 6.38 0.72
CA CYS A 42 9.06 7.15 1.97
C CYS A 42 10.48 7.53 2.41
N GLY A 43 11.47 7.16 1.59
CA GLY A 43 12.87 7.38 1.86
C GLY A 43 13.30 8.82 1.65
N LYS A 44 14.57 9.10 1.95
CA LYS A 44 15.16 10.41 1.68
C LYS A 44 15.35 10.62 0.18
N PRO A 45 15.38 11.88 -0.30
CA PRO A 45 15.59 12.17 -1.71
C PRO A 45 16.90 11.61 -2.29
N ASP A 46 17.91 11.39 -1.45
CA ASP A 46 19.23 10.86 -1.81
C ASP A 46 19.38 9.35 -1.53
N ASP A 47 18.30 8.67 -1.15
CA ASP A 47 18.34 7.21 -0.97
C ASP A 47 18.60 6.53 -2.32
N PRO A 48 19.57 5.60 -2.38
CA PRO A 48 20.01 5.02 -3.63
C PRO A 48 18.98 4.07 -4.26
N ALA A 49 18.15 3.38 -3.45
CA ALA A 49 17.16 2.41 -3.91
C ALA A 49 15.75 3.02 -3.92
N VAL A 50 15.17 3.13 -5.11
CA VAL A 50 13.89 3.81 -5.35
C VAL A 50 13.00 2.95 -6.24
N LEU A 51 11.75 2.74 -5.80
CA LEU A 51 10.74 2.05 -6.60
C LEU A 51 10.14 3.00 -7.66
N LYS A 52 9.99 2.51 -8.89
CA LYS A 52 9.47 3.26 -10.04
C LYS A 52 8.04 2.85 -10.39
N ILE A 53 7.78 1.56 -10.36
CA ILE A 53 6.47 0.99 -10.68
C ILE A 53 6.13 -0.03 -9.60
N LEU A 54 4.90 0.02 -9.13
CA LEU A 54 4.27 -1.06 -8.40
C LEU A 54 2.80 -1.10 -8.81
N ALA A 55 2.37 -2.24 -9.33
CA ALA A 55 0.98 -2.49 -9.67
C ALA A 55 0.56 -3.82 -9.07
N LEU A 56 -0.68 -3.87 -8.61
CA LEU A 56 -1.24 -5.00 -7.90
C LEU A 56 -2.71 -5.14 -8.32
N SER A 57 -3.13 -6.37 -8.60
CA SER A 57 -4.48 -6.69 -9.06
C SER A 57 -4.87 -8.12 -8.65
N PRO A 58 -6.13 -8.37 -8.23
CA PRO A 58 -7.23 -7.41 -8.11
C PRO A 58 -7.11 -6.48 -6.89
N ASP A 59 -7.86 -5.39 -6.92
CA ASP A 59 -7.99 -4.45 -5.81
C ASP A 59 -9.48 -4.25 -5.44
N PRO A 60 -9.95 -4.68 -4.25
CA PRO A 60 -9.20 -5.30 -3.16
C PRO A 60 -8.69 -6.71 -3.52
N ILE A 61 -7.62 -7.12 -2.84
CA ILE A 61 -7.04 -8.45 -2.91
C ILE A 61 -8.09 -9.48 -2.47
N THR A 62 -8.31 -10.54 -3.25
CA THR A 62 -9.29 -11.59 -2.93
C THR A 62 -8.63 -12.85 -2.37
N VAL A 63 -9.07 -13.35 -1.21
CA VAL A 63 -8.53 -14.56 -0.57
C VAL A 63 -9.63 -15.62 -0.32
N PRO A 64 -9.47 -16.87 -0.80
CA PRO A 64 -8.42 -17.35 -1.69
C PRO A 64 -8.59 -16.78 -3.12
N GLY A 65 -7.49 -16.71 -3.87
CA GLY A 65 -7.48 -16.22 -5.24
C GLY A 65 -6.08 -15.84 -5.71
N ASP A 66 -5.96 -15.60 -7.01
CA ASP A 66 -4.71 -15.21 -7.66
C ASP A 66 -4.45 -13.71 -7.48
N LEU A 67 -3.18 -13.36 -7.18
CA LEU A 67 -2.71 -11.98 -7.08
C LEU A 67 -1.62 -11.72 -8.11
N THR A 68 -1.90 -10.86 -9.08
CA THR A 68 -0.90 -10.40 -10.05
C THR A 68 -0.19 -9.16 -9.51
N ALA A 69 1.16 -9.18 -9.47
CA ALA A 69 1.96 -8.06 -8.97
C ALA A 69 3.17 -7.73 -9.87
N SER A 70 3.30 -6.49 -10.32
CA SER A 70 4.49 -6.05 -11.08
C SER A 70 5.22 -4.93 -10.35
N ALA A 71 6.56 -4.98 -10.38
CA ALA A 71 7.39 -4.04 -9.68
C ALA A 71 8.66 -3.70 -10.47
N SER A 72 9.01 -2.42 -10.53
CA SER A 72 10.26 -1.95 -11.12
C SER A 72 10.90 -0.97 -10.17
N GLY A 73 12.21 -1.09 -10.00
CA GLY A 73 12.99 -0.22 -9.13
C GLY A 73 14.39 0.02 -9.67
N THR A 74 15.01 1.08 -9.19
CA THR A 74 16.39 1.43 -9.52
C THR A 74 17.20 1.54 -8.26
N THR A 75 18.44 1.07 -8.29
CA THR A 75 19.42 1.31 -7.23
C THR A 75 20.73 1.83 -7.81
N THR A 76 21.34 2.83 -7.17
CA THR A 76 22.69 3.32 -7.54
C THR A 76 23.81 2.63 -6.77
N VAL A 77 23.46 1.78 -5.80
CA VAL A 77 24.40 0.96 -5.02
C VAL A 77 24.02 -0.51 -5.10
N GLU A 78 25.00 -1.37 -4.88
CA GLU A 78 24.76 -2.80 -4.77
C GLU A 78 24.06 -3.12 -3.45
N LEU A 79 22.96 -3.89 -3.50
CA LEU A 79 22.26 -4.34 -2.31
C LEU A 79 22.85 -5.68 -1.88
N ALA A 80 23.92 -5.60 -1.10
CA ALA A 80 24.70 -6.74 -0.62
C ALA A 80 24.62 -6.92 0.90
N ALA A 81 25.03 -8.09 1.39
CA ALA A 81 25.13 -8.37 2.81
C ALA A 81 26.16 -7.46 3.50
N PRO A 82 25.91 -7.01 4.75
CA PRO A 82 24.67 -7.19 5.51
C PRO A 82 23.58 -6.22 5.06
N LEU A 83 22.42 -6.76 4.65
CA LEU A 83 21.29 -5.98 4.15
C LEU A 83 20.14 -6.04 5.16
N ALA A 84 20.04 -5.03 6.01
CA ALA A 84 18.99 -4.93 7.01
C ALA A 84 17.64 -4.57 6.36
N VAL A 85 16.57 -5.21 6.81
CA VAL A 85 15.20 -4.93 6.39
C VAL A 85 14.33 -4.74 7.63
N ASN A 86 13.67 -3.60 7.74
CA ASN A 86 12.74 -3.32 8.83
C ASN A 86 11.33 -3.20 8.26
N VAL A 87 10.46 -4.14 8.63
CA VAL A 87 9.08 -4.22 8.16
C VAL A 87 8.15 -3.79 9.30
N THR A 88 7.22 -2.91 9.00
CA THR A 88 6.10 -2.57 9.87
C THR A 88 4.81 -2.86 9.13
N LEU A 89 4.09 -3.88 9.58
CA LEU A 89 2.77 -4.27 9.08
C LEU A 89 1.71 -3.82 10.10
N GLU A 90 0.71 -3.09 9.63
CA GLU A 90 -0.39 -2.63 10.46
C GLU A 90 -1.71 -2.93 9.79
N LYS A 91 -2.70 -3.31 10.61
CA LYS A 91 -4.07 -3.59 10.18
C LYS A 91 -5.01 -2.55 10.77
N GLU A 92 -5.96 -2.07 9.98
CA GLU A 92 -7.04 -1.24 10.49
C GLU A 92 -8.06 -2.07 11.29
N VAL A 93 -8.31 -1.67 12.54
CA VAL A 93 -9.28 -2.28 13.45
C VAL A 93 -10.08 -1.16 14.10
N ALA A 94 -11.39 -1.13 13.83
CA ALA A 94 -12.32 -0.13 14.38
C ALA A 94 -11.86 1.33 14.18
N GLY A 95 -11.27 1.64 13.02
CA GLY A 95 -10.78 2.98 12.67
C GLY A 95 -9.39 3.34 13.22
N PHE A 96 -8.71 2.40 13.88
CA PHE A 96 -7.34 2.56 14.37
C PHE A 96 -6.39 1.60 13.66
N TRP A 97 -5.16 2.06 13.38
CA TRP A 97 -4.10 1.20 12.85
C TRP A 97 -3.39 0.48 13.98
N VAL A 98 -3.46 -0.85 13.96
CA VAL A 98 -2.86 -1.72 14.97
C VAL A 98 -1.67 -2.45 14.36
N LYS A 99 -0.51 -2.34 15.00
CA LYS A 99 0.70 -3.03 14.60
C LYS A 99 0.56 -4.54 14.76
N VAL A 100 0.79 -5.28 13.68
CA VAL A 100 0.85 -6.73 13.67
C VAL A 100 2.23 -7.14 14.20
N PRO A 101 2.32 -7.90 15.32
CA PRO A 101 3.60 -8.31 15.87
C PRO A 101 4.36 -9.23 14.91
N CYS A 102 5.68 -9.32 15.07
CA CYS A 102 6.49 -10.31 14.37
C CYS A 102 6.29 -11.69 15.02
N LEU A 103 5.77 -12.65 14.26
CA LEU A 103 5.62 -14.05 14.66
C LEU A 103 6.09 -14.92 13.51
N GLU A 104 7.03 -15.83 13.76
CA GLU A 104 7.56 -16.76 12.76
C GLU A 104 8.01 -16.06 11.46
N GLU A 105 8.72 -14.93 11.61
CA GLU A 105 9.18 -14.08 10.49
C GLU A 105 8.07 -13.43 9.65
N ILE A 106 6.85 -13.34 10.18
CA ILE A 106 5.70 -12.68 9.56
C ILE A 106 5.19 -11.54 10.45
N GLY A 107 4.92 -10.37 9.84
CA GLY A 107 4.38 -9.20 10.51
C GLY A 107 5.38 -8.06 10.58
N SER A 108 5.43 -7.37 11.72
CA SER A 108 6.37 -6.26 11.90
C SER A 108 7.74 -6.73 12.40
N CYS A 109 8.51 -7.33 11.50
CA CYS A 109 9.80 -7.95 11.79
C CYS A 109 10.98 -7.03 11.44
N HIS A 110 12.08 -7.18 12.18
CA HIS A 110 13.37 -6.58 11.84
C HIS A 110 14.37 -7.67 11.53
N TYR A 111 14.76 -7.74 10.26
CA TYR A 111 15.78 -8.65 9.76
C TYR A 111 17.11 -7.90 9.76
N THR A 112 18.06 -8.37 10.55
CA THR A 112 19.39 -7.75 10.64
C THR A 112 20.20 -7.97 9.37
N ASP A 113 19.99 -9.11 8.71
CA ASP A 113 20.56 -9.42 7.40
C ASP A 113 19.59 -10.29 6.58
N GLY A 114 18.87 -9.66 5.66
CA GLY A 114 17.97 -10.33 4.74
C GLY A 114 18.68 -11.24 3.74
N CYS A 115 19.97 -10.99 3.45
CA CYS A 115 20.76 -11.87 2.58
C CYS A 115 21.02 -13.22 3.27
N ASP A 116 21.34 -13.19 4.55
CA ASP A 116 21.53 -14.41 5.35
C ASP A 116 20.21 -15.17 5.54
N LEU A 117 19.09 -14.47 5.73
CA LEU A 117 17.77 -15.10 5.79
C LEU A 117 17.44 -15.81 4.46
N LEU A 118 17.67 -15.13 3.32
CA LEU A 118 17.45 -15.73 2.01
C LEU A 118 18.32 -16.98 1.81
N ASN A 119 19.59 -16.96 2.22
CA ASN A 119 20.47 -18.12 2.11
C ASN A 119 20.05 -19.29 3.02
N GLN A 120 19.34 -19.03 4.12
CA GLN A 120 18.78 -20.08 4.98
C GLN A 120 17.53 -20.70 4.36
N LEU A 121 16.69 -19.90 3.70
CA LEU A 121 15.46 -20.35 3.05
C LEU A 121 15.73 -21.01 1.69
N ILE A 122 16.72 -20.50 0.96
CA ILE A 122 17.12 -20.92 -0.38
C ILE A 122 18.64 -21.14 -0.31
N PRO A 123 19.13 -22.38 -0.15
CA PRO A 123 20.56 -22.64 -0.06
C PRO A 123 21.32 -22.21 -1.33
N PRO A 124 22.51 -21.58 -1.21
CA PRO A 124 23.30 -21.20 -2.37
C PRO A 124 23.60 -22.41 -3.28
N GLY A 125 23.43 -22.22 -4.59
CA GLY A 125 23.65 -23.26 -5.59
C GLY A 125 22.41 -24.08 -5.96
N THR A 126 21.26 -23.79 -5.34
CA THR A 126 19.95 -24.24 -5.85
C THR A 126 19.33 -23.18 -6.76
N ASP A 127 18.51 -23.60 -7.71
CA ASP A 127 17.72 -22.66 -8.51
C ASP A 127 16.73 -21.90 -7.61
N CYS A 128 16.41 -20.65 -8.00
CA CYS A 128 15.40 -19.89 -7.30
C CYS A 128 14.05 -20.62 -7.34
N PRO A 129 13.23 -20.57 -6.29
CA PRO A 129 11.90 -21.16 -6.33
C PRO A 129 11.03 -20.45 -7.36
N GLU A 130 10.06 -21.16 -7.93
CA GLU A 130 9.02 -20.51 -8.73
C GLU A 130 8.16 -19.59 -7.84
N PRO A 131 7.70 -18.43 -8.34
CA PRO A 131 7.85 -17.94 -9.72
C PRO A 131 9.16 -17.19 -10.00
N LEU A 132 10.06 -17.04 -9.03
CA LEU A 132 11.25 -16.19 -9.22
C LEU A 132 12.15 -16.71 -10.36
N HIS A 133 12.30 -18.04 -10.47
CA HIS A 133 13.11 -18.64 -11.52
C HIS A 133 12.55 -18.42 -12.94
N THR A 134 11.26 -18.68 -13.20
CA THR A 134 10.66 -18.45 -14.53
C THR A 134 10.78 -17.00 -14.99
N TYR A 135 10.71 -16.05 -14.05
CA TYR A 135 10.74 -14.62 -14.36
C TYR A 135 12.15 -14.00 -14.26
N GLY A 136 13.18 -14.82 -14.03
CA GLY A 136 14.58 -14.36 -13.95
C GLY A 136 14.83 -13.41 -12.78
N ILE A 137 14.03 -13.50 -11.73
CA ILE A 137 14.12 -12.65 -10.55
C ILE A 137 15.20 -13.24 -9.63
N PRO A 138 16.25 -12.47 -9.27
CA PRO A 138 17.27 -12.95 -8.36
C PRO A 138 16.68 -13.22 -6.98
N CYS A 139 17.03 -14.35 -6.38
CA CYS A 139 16.67 -14.74 -5.01
C CYS A 139 17.85 -14.73 -4.03
N HIS A 140 19.03 -14.32 -4.49
CA HIS A 140 20.24 -14.19 -3.68
C HIS A 140 20.84 -12.80 -3.84
N CYS A 141 21.45 -12.31 -2.76
CA CYS A 141 22.30 -11.14 -2.81
C CYS A 141 23.60 -11.44 -3.56
N PRO A 142 24.23 -10.44 -4.21
CA PRO A 142 23.79 -9.04 -4.28
C PRO A 142 22.71 -8.78 -5.34
N PHE A 143 21.75 -7.91 -5.01
CA PHE A 143 20.74 -7.47 -5.97
C PHE A 143 21.21 -6.26 -6.78
N LYS A 144 20.94 -6.31 -8.08
CA LYS A 144 21.16 -5.20 -9.02
C LYS A 144 19.81 -4.60 -9.42
N ALA A 145 19.84 -3.36 -9.91
CA ALA A 145 18.66 -2.73 -10.48
C ALA A 145 18.17 -3.54 -11.69
N SER A 146 16.95 -4.06 -11.62
CA SER A 146 16.29 -4.75 -12.72
C SER A 146 14.79 -4.56 -12.60
N ASP A 147 14.10 -4.56 -13.74
CA ASP A 147 12.65 -4.67 -13.78
C ASP A 147 12.26 -6.12 -13.50
N PHE A 148 11.27 -6.35 -12.65
CA PHE A 148 10.82 -7.70 -12.33
C PHE A 148 9.30 -7.80 -12.35
N TYR A 149 8.79 -8.89 -12.93
CA TYR A 149 7.37 -9.17 -12.98
C TYR A 149 7.11 -10.42 -12.15
N LEU A 150 6.32 -10.30 -11.08
CA LEU A 150 5.84 -11.47 -10.38
C LEU A 150 4.45 -11.85 -10.92
N PRO A 151 4.27 -13.07 -11.44
CA PRO A 151 2.93 -13.55 -11.75
C PRO A 151 2.16 -13.83 -10.46
N ASP A 152 1.07 -14.57 -10.61
CA ASP A 152 0.15 -14.93 -9.54
C ASP A 152 0.87 -15.51 -8.31
N ILE A 153 0.62 -14.90 -7.15
CA ILE A 153 1.16 -15.32 -5.84
C ILE A 153 0.01 -15.84 -4.98
N ASP A 154 0.20 -17.02 -4.38
CA ASP A 154 -0.71 -17.56 -3.38
C ASP A 154 -0.66 -16.76 -2.08
N LEU A 155 -1.85 -16.38 -1.60
CA LEU A 155 -1.98 -15.57 -0.40
C LEU A 155 -2.13 -16.43 0.86
N PRO A 156 -1.45 -16.06 1.97
CA PRO A 156 -1.58 -16.81 3.20
C PRO A 156 -2.99 -16.69 3.80
N TYR A 157 -3.48 -17.79 4.37
CA TYR A 157 -4.83 -17.91 4.94
C TYR A 157 -5.10 -16.97 6.13
N TRP A 158 -4.07 -16.45 6.78
CA TRP A 158 -4.20 -15.53 7.92
C TRP A 158 -4.54 -14.09 7.51
N LEU A 159 -4.47 -13.75 6.21
CA LEU A 159 -4.89 -12.45 5.68
C LEU A 159 -6.42 -12.33 5.74
N THR A 160 -6.89 -11.86 6.88
CA THR A 160 -8.30 -11.58 7.14
C THR A 160 -8.77 -10.28 6.46
N ASN A 161 -10.09 -10.10 6.35
CA ASN A 161 -10.69 -8.89 5.76
C ASN A 161 -10.23 -7.61 6.47
N GLY A 162 -9.97 -6.57 5.67
CA GLY A 162 -9.67 -5.22 6.16
C GLY A 162 -8.64 -4.48 5.34
N HIS A 163 -8.28 -3.29 5.84
CA HIS A 163 -7.22 -2.46 5.27
C HIS A 163 -5.90 -2.71 5.98
N TYR A 164 -4.83 -2.72 5.21
CA TYR A 164 -3.47 -2.96 5.66
C TYR A 164 -2.56 -1.84 5.17
N ARG A 165 -1.56 -1.50 5.98
CA ARG A 165 -0.43 -0.68 5.57
C ARG A 165 0.86 -1.38 5.93
N VAL A 166 1.80 -1.36 5.00
CA VAL A 166 3.13 -1.94 5.14
C VAL A 166 4.14 -0.83 4.89
N GLN A 167 5.12 -0.72 5.78
CA GLN A 167 6.31 0.08 5.55
C GLN A 167 7.53 -0.83 5.63
N GLY A 168 8.33 -0.84 4.56
CA GLY A 168 9.62 -1.51 4.50
C GLY A 168 10.75 -0.48 4.43
N VAL A 169 11.74 -0.58 5.31
CA VAL A 169 12.97 0.23 5.27
C VAL A 169 14.15 -0.70 5.00
N LEU A 170 14.86 -0.45 3.91
CA LEU A 170 16.10 -1.14 3.55
C LEU A 170 17.28 -0.35 4.09
N GLY A 171 18.28 -1.04 4.63
CA GLY A 171 19.50 -0.40 5.13
C GLY A 171 20.72 -1.30 5.04
N ALA A 172 21.90 -0.69 5.05
CA ALA A 172 23.18 -1.37 5.16
C ALA A 172 24.13 -0.54 6.02
N VAL A 173 24.86 -1.21 6.93
CA VAL A 173 25.87 -0.56 7.79
C VAL A 173 25.32 0.67 8.53
N GLY A 174 24.07 0.59 9.01
CA GLY A 174 23.40 1.67 9.73
C GLY A 174 22.90 2.85 8.87
N LYS A 175 23.05 2.79 7.55
CA LYS A 175 22.51 3.77 6.60
C LYS A 175 21.25 3.23 5.93
N GLU A 176 20.21 4.05 5.86
CA GLU A 176 19.03 3.79 5.02
C GLU A 176 19.42 3.81 3.54
N LEU A 177 18.97 2.81 2.80
CA LEU A 177 19.17 2.67 1.36
C LEU A 177 17.90 2.95 0.57
N GLY A 178 16.73 2.83 1.20
CA GLY A 178 15.43 3.14 0.62
C GLY A 178 14.30 2.78 1.56
N CYS A 179 13.12 3.34 1.30
CA CYS A 179 11.91 3.10 2.09
C CYS A 179 10.69 3.06 1.16
N LEU A 180 9.81 2.09 1.38
CA LEU A 180 8.56 1.91 0.64
C LEU A 180 7.39 1.80 1.61
N LYS A 181 6.31 2.54 1.34
CA LYS A 181 5.01 2.37 1.97
C LYS A 181 4.02 1.82 0.96
N ILE A 182 3.21 0.85 1.40
CA ILE A 182 2.14 0.24 0.61
C ILE A 182 0.89 0.23 1.48
N THR A 183 -0.25 0.59 0.91
CA THR A 183 -1.56 0.31 1.50
C THR A 183 -2.31 -0.63 0.57
N PHE A 184 -3.00 -1.61 1.11
CA PHE A 184 -3.85 -2.52 0.34
C PHE A 184 -5.07 -2.91 1.16
N ALA A 185 -6.13 -3.36 0.50
CA ALA A 185 -7.30 -3.95 1.15
C ALA A 185 -7.38 -5.43 0.80
N VAL A 186 -7.77 -6.25 1.77
CA VAL A 186 -8.05 -7.68 1.59
C VAL A 186 -9.54 -7.91 1.78
N HIS A 187 -10.11 -8.68 0.87
CA HIS A 187 -11.45 -9.22 0.91
C HIS A 187 -11.39 -10.74 0.79
N SER A 188 -12.05 -11.44 1.70
CA SER A 188 -12.16 -12.89 1.76
C SER A 188 -13.62 -13.25 1.64
N ASN A 189 -13.90 -14.21 0.76
CA ASN A 189 -15.24 -14.68 0.41
C ASN A 189 -15.73 -15.83 1.32
N ASN A 190 -15.07 -16.06 2.47
CA ASN A 190 -15.46 -17.08 3.45
C ASN A 190 -16.69 -16.68 4.27
#